data_AF-A0A3A0DJF6-F1
#
_entry.id   AF-A0A3A0DJF6-F1
#
_cell.length_a   1.000
_cell.length_b   1.000
_cell.length_c   1.000
_cell.angle_alpha   90.00
_cell.angle_beta   90.00
_cell.angle_gamma   90.00
#
_symmetry.space_group_name_H-M   'P 1'
#
loop_
_entity.id
_entity.type
_entity.pdbx_description
1 polymer ?
#
loop_
_entity_poly.entity_id
_entity_poly.type
_entity_poly.pdbx_seq_one_letter_code
_entity_poly.pdbx_strand_id
1 'polypeptide(L)'
;MDRPDPETDFRTMTDHENLLERVSSALRRDPYLSRRNLRFESLEGKVKLTGVVQSYYQKQMAQEVVRRVDGVERIENDLEVIAV
;
A
#
# COMPACT_ATOMS: atom_id res chain seq x y z
N MET A 1 -28.97 16.88 6.30
CA MET A 1 -27.86 16.29 7.08
C MET A 1 -27.81 14.82 6.68
N ASP A 2 -27.16 14.39 5.61
CA ASP A 2 -26.03 14.92 4.87
C ASP A 2 -26.20 14.46 3.40
N ARG A 3 -26.28 15.43 2.49
CA ARG A 3 -26.11 15.30 1.03
C ARG A 3 -25.79 16.71 0.50
N PRO A 4 -25.05 16.87 -0.60
CA PRO A 4 -24.55 15.86 -1.56
C PRO A 4 -23.01 15.91 -1.71
N ASP A 5 -22.34 15.09 -2.53
CA ASP A 5 -21.74 15.48 -3.84
C ASP A 5 -20.86 14.31 -4.38
N PRO A 6 -20.38 14.29 -5.63
CA PRO A 6 -21.11 13.87 -6.83
C PRO A 6 -20.27 12.86 -7.69
N GLU A 7 -20.82 12.36 -8.79
CA GLU A 7 -20.03 12.00 -9.99
C GLU A 7 -18.82 11.04 -9.82
N THR A 8 -19.08 9.74 -9.57
CA THR A 8 -18.14 8.70 -10.02
C THR A 8 -18.30 8.48 -11.53
N ASP A 9 -17.98 9.50 -12.31
CA ASP A 9 -17.61 9.38 -13.72
C ASP A 9 -16.16 9.90 -13.85
N PHE A 10 -15.20 9.05 -13.51
CA PHE A 10 -13.78 9.29 -13.80
C PHE A 10 -13.32 8.23 -14.78
N ARG A 11 -13.79 8.33 -16.02
CA ARG A 11 -13.52 7.29 -17.02
C ARG A 11 -12.04 7.19 -17.43
N THR A 12 -11.20 8.21 -17.26
CA THR A 12 -9.77 8.06 -17.60
C THR A 12 -8.91 9.19 -17.00
N MET A 13 -8.36 9.08 -15.78
CA MET A 13 -7.24 9.97 -15.39
C MET A 13 -6.43 9.61 -14.12
N THR A 14 -6.51 8.39 -13.59
CA THR A 14 -5.90 8.09 -12.27
C THR A 14 -5.26 6.69 -12.21
N ASP A 15 -4.68 6.18 -13.29
CA ASP A 15 -4.03 4.84 -13.25
C ASP A 15 -2.83 4.81 -12.29
N HIS A 16 -2.06 5.90 -12.21
CA HIS A 16 -0.80 5.92 -11.45
C HIS A 16 -1.03 6.21 -9.96
N GLU A 17 -1.97 7.10 -9.63
CA GLU A 17 -2.29 7.45 -8.25
C GLU A 17 -3.18 6.40 -7.55
N ASN A 18 -3.95 5.61 -8.31
CA ASN A 18 -4.79 4.57 -7.70
C ASN A 18 -3.98 3.42 -7.08
N LEU A 19 -2.81 3.08 -7.63
CA LEU A 19 -2.05 1.93 -7.11
C LEU A 19 -1.61 2.16 -5.66
N LEU A 20 -1.06 3.34 -5.38
CA LEU A 20 -0.65 3.74 -4.04
C LEU A 20 -1.85 3.77 -3.08
N GLU A 21 -2.97 4.34 -3.51
CA GLU A 21 -4.19 4.45 -2.70
C GLU A 21 -4.80 3.09 -2.38
N ARG A 22 -4.80 2.16 -3.35
CA ARG A 22 -5.27 0.77 -3.14
C ARG A 22 -4.37 0.04 -2.15
N VAL A 23 -3.05 0.18 -2.28
CA VAL A 23 -2.06 -0.36 -1.35
C VAL A 23 -2.26 0.25 0.05
N SER A 24 -2.35 1.57 0.15
CA SER A 24 -2.59 2.32 1.40
C SER A 24 -3.88 1.89 2.10
N SER A 25 -4.97 1.74 1.36
CA SER A 25 -6.26 1.29 1.88
C SER A 25 -6.22 -0.15 2.37
N ALA A 26 -5.55 -1.05 1.63
CA ALA A 26 -5.35 -2.44 2.05
C ALA A 26 -4.48 -2.55 3.31
N LEU A 27 -3.45 -1.71 3.44
CA LEU A 27 -2.57 -1.65 4.60
C LEU A 27 -3.21 -0.99 5.82
N ARG A 28 -4.06 0.03 5.61
CA ARG A 28 -4.87 0.66 6.68
C ARG A 28 -5.83 -0.31 7.36
N ARG A 29 -6.28 -1.33 6.62
CA ARG A 29 -7.08 -2.42 7.20
C ARG A 29 -6.27 -3.33 8.12
N ASP A 30 -4.95 -3.30 8.01
CA ASP A 30 -4.06 -4.12 8.81
C ASP A 30 -3.50 -3.31 10.00
N PRO A 31 -3.93 -3.61 11.23
CA PRO A 31 -3.51 -2.86 12.42
C PRO A 31 -2.02 -3.05 12.74
N TYR A 32 -1.37 -4.08 12.20
CA TYR A 32 0.06 -4.32 12.38
C TYR A 32 0.93 -3.41 11.50
N LEU A 33 0.41 -2.99 10.35
CA LEU A 33 1.11 -2.13 9.38
C LEU A 33 0.73 -0.65 9.54
N SER A 34 -0.48 -0.37 10.05
CA SER A 34 -1.00 0.99 10.26
C SER A 34 -0.33 1.80 11.37
N ARG A 35 0.44 1.16 12.27
CA ARG A 35 0.99 1.80 13.48
C ARG A 35 2.43 2.29 13.37
N ARG A 36 3.10 2.12 12.22
CA ARG A 36 4.51 2.49 12.06
C ARG A 36 4.72 3.45 10.90
N ASN A 37 5.81 4.22 10.99
CA ASN A 37 6.42 5.02 9.91
C ASN A 37 6.90 4.10 8.76
N LEU A 38 5.99 3.31 8.19
CA LEU A 38 6.22 2.59 6.96
C LEU A 38 5.88 3.54 5.82
N ARG A 39 6.81 3.66 4.87
CA ARG A 39 6.65 4.45 3.67
C ARG A 39 6.46 3.50 2.50
N PHE A 40 5.51 3.84 1.65
CA PHE A 40 5.16 3.07 0.49
C PHE A 40 5.28 4.00 -0.71
N GLU A 41 5.91 3.51 -1.77
CA GLU A 41 6.09 4.26 -3.01
C GLU A 41 5.72 3.34 -4.16
N SER A 42 4.83 3.80 -5.05
CA SER A 42 4.50 3.08 -6.27
C SER A 42 4.93 3.89 -7.47
N LEU A 43 5.68 3.26 -8.38
CA LEU A 43 6.16 3.88 -9.60
C LEU A 43 6.03 2.89 -10.76
N GLU A 44 5.14 3.18 -11.72
CA GLU A 44 4.98 2.41 -12.97
C GLU A 44 4.92 0.89 -12.72
N GLY A 45 3.96 0.44 -11.90
CA GLY A 45 3.78 -0.98 -11.56
C GLY A 45 4.80 -1.57 -10.57
N LYS A 46 5.80 -0.80 -10.14
CA LYS A 46 6.75 -1.19 -9.10
C LYS A 46 6.32 -0.61 -7.76
N VAL A 47 6.20 -1.43 -6.73
CA VAL A 47 5.88 -0.99 -5.37
C VAL A 47 7.08 -1.20 -4.48
N LYS A 48 7.58 -0.12 -3.90
CA LYS A 48 8.66 -0.10 -2.93
C LYS A 48 8.10 0.11 -1.52
N LEU A 49 8.49 -0.77 -0.62
CA LEU A 49 8.15 -0.78 0.79
C LEU A 49 9.41 -0.41 1.57
N THR A 50 9.41 0.73 2.26
CA THR A 50 10.56 1.19 3.06
C THR A 50 10.13 1.48 4.50
N GLY A 51 11.03 1.28 5.45
CA GLY A 51 10.78 1.51 6.88
C GLY A 51 11.10 0.30 7.74
N VAL A 52 10.55 0.27 8.95
CA VAL A 52 10.94 -0.69 9.98
C VAL A 52 9.76 -1.53 10.49
N VAL A 53 9.94 -2.85 10.50
CA VAL A 53 8.96 -3.83 10.96
C VAL A 53 9.47 -4.63 12.15
N GLN A 54 8.55 -5.13 12.96
CA GLN A 54 8.82 -5.84 14.22
C GLN A 54 9.22 -7.29 14.03
N SER A 55 8.89 -7.87 12.88
CA SER A 55 9.10 -9.29 12.60
C SER A 55 9.12 -9.54 11.10
N TYR A 56 9.79 -10.63 10.70
CA TYR A 56 9.78 -11.10 9.31
C TYR A 56 8.36 -11.40 8.82
N TYR A 57 7.46 -11.81 9.71
CA TYR A 57 6.05 -12.01 9.39
C TYR A 57 5.37 -10.73 8.86
N GLN A 58 5.62 -9.58 9.49
CA GLN A 58 5.09 -8.28 9.00
C GLN A 58 5.69 -7.93 7.63
N LYS A 59 6.99 -8.21 7.42
CA LYS A 59 7.65 -8.03 6.13
C LYS A 59 6.95 -8.83 5.02
N GLN A 60 6.66 -10.11 5.30
CA GLN A 60 5.95 -11.01 4.39
C GLN A 60 4.51 -10.57 4.15
N MET A 61 3.77 -10.19 5.21
CA MET A 61 2.40 -9.69 5.06
C MET A 61 2.34 -8.45 4.17
N ALA A 62 3.25 -7.49 4.37
CA ALA A 62 3.28 -6.27 3.56
C ALA A 62 3.51 -6.61 2.07
N GLN A 63 4.40 -7.56 1.77
CA GLN A 63 4.61 -8.05 0.41
C GLN A 63 3.35 -8.74 -0.15
N GLU A 64 2.70 -9.61 0.60
CA GLU A 64 1.50 -10.33 0.16
C GLU A 64 0.31 -9.39 -0.06
N VAL A 65 0.14 -8.38 0.79
CA VAL A 65 -0.88 -7.34 0.63
C VAL A 65 -0.66 -6.60 -0.68
N VAL A 66 0.57 -6.15 -0.93
CA VAL A 66 0.94 -5.44 -2.16
C VAL A 66 0.77 -6.33 -3.39
N ARG A 67 1.17 -7.60 -3.30
CA ARG A 67 1.04 -8.58 -4.39
C ARG A 67 -0.41 -8.82 -4.80
N ARG A 68 -1.36 -8.67 -3.88
CA ARG A 68 -2.80 -8.80 -4.17
C ARG A 68 -3.39 -7.57 -4.86
N VAL A 69 -2.64 -6.48 -4.98
CA VAL A 69 -3.12 -5.28 -5.65
C VAL A 69 -2.91 -5.42 -7.16
N ASP A 70 -4.01 -5.28 -7.90
CA ASP A 70 -4.01 -5.27 -9.36
C ASP A 70 -3.17 -4.11 -9.89
N GLY A 71 -2.22 -4.40 -10.79
CA GLY A 71 -1.27 -3.42 -11.34
C GLY A 71 0.15 -3.49 -10.74
N VAL A 72 0.40 -4.39 -9.78
CA VAL A 72 1.76 -4.63 -9.26
C VAL A 72 2.51 -5.63 -10.13
N GLU A 73 3.55 -5.17 -10.81
CA GLU A 73 4.48 -5.98 -11.59
C GLU A 73 5.74 -6.35 -10.79
N ARG A 74 6.20 -5.47 -9.90
CA ARG A 74 7.39 -5.70 -9.08
C ARG A 74 7.20 -5.19 -7.66
N ILE A 75 7.73 -5.93 -6.70
CA ILE A 75 7.67 -5.58 -5.28
C ILE A 75 9.09 -5.50 -4.74
N GLU A 76 9.49 -4.32 -4.30
CA GLU A 76 10.76 -4.07 -3.63
C GLU A 76 10.50 -3.95 -2.12
N ASN A 77 10.92 -4.96 -1.37
CA ASN A 77 10.72 -5.01 0.08
C ASN A 77 12.00 -4.59 0.82
N ASP A 78 12.15 -3.28 0.98
CA ASP A 78 13.23 -2.59 1.68
C ASP A 78 12.89 -2.38 3.18
N LEU A 79 12.00 -3.21 3.72
CA LEU A 79 11.65 -3.15 5.14
C LEU A 79 12.77 -3.78 5.98
N GLU A 80 13.23 -3.03 6.97
CA GLU A 80 14.23 -3.47 7.94
C GLU A 80 13.52 -4.14 9.12
N VAL A 81 13.96 -5.35 9.47
CA VAL A 81 13.36 -6.13 10.56
C VAL A 81 14.15 -5.85 11.83
N ILE A 82 13.61 -4.99 12.69
CA ILE A 82 14.04 -4.88 14.09
C ILE A 82 13.31 -5.97 14.84
N ALA A 83 13.92 -7.15 14.88
CA ALA A 83 13.54 -8.19 15.83
C ALA A 83 13.71 -7.58 17.24
N VAL A 84 12.59 -7.37 17.92
CA VAL A 84 12.52 -6.92 19.31
C VAL A 84 12.03 -8.06 20.18
#